data_AF-A0A380EJ57-F1
#
_entry.id   AF-A0A380EJ57-F1
#
_cell.length_a   1.000
_cell.length_b   1.000
_cell.length_c   1.000
_cell.angle_alpha   90.00
_cell.angle_beta   90.00
_cell.angle_gamma   90.00
#
_symmetry.space_group_name_H-M   'P 1'
#
loop_
_entity.id
_entity.type
_entity.pdbx_description
1 polymer ?
#
loop_
_entity_poly.entity_id
_entity_poly.type
_entity_poly.pdbx_seq_one_letter_code
_entity_poly.pdbx_strand_id
1 'polypeptide(L)'
;MGEIVHEQVKEYFPEIIDVEFTVNMETLLDKIAEGDITWRKVIDGFFSSFKQDVERAEEEMEKIEIKDEPAGEDCEICGSPMVIKMGRYGKFMACSNFPDCRNTKR
;
A
#
# COMPACT_ATOMS: atom_id res chain seq x y z
N MET A 1 -5.95 6.17 -6.10
CA MET A 1 -4.67 5.43 -6.10
C MET A 1 -3.77 5.90 -4.97
N GLY A 2 -3.53 7.21 -4.82
CA GLY A 2 -2.80 7.73 -3.66
C GLY A 2 -3.45 7.40 -2.31
N GLU A 3 -4.78 7.54 -2.19
CA GLU A 3 -5.50 7.30 -0.93
C GLU A 3 -5.40 5.85 -0.42
N ILE A 4 -5.56 4.84 -1.27
CA ILE A 4 -5.52 3.44 -0.84
C ILE A 4 -4.11 3.01 -0.42
N VAL A 5 -3.09 3.49 -1.12
CA VAL A 5 -1.69 3.26 -0.71
C VAL A 5 -1.41 4.00 0.60
N HIS A 6 -1.90 5.23 0.74
CA HIS A 6 -1.71 6.03 1.95
C HIS A 6 -2.35 5.38 3.19
N GLU A 7 -3.57 4.87 3.06
CA GLU A 7 -4.26 4.18 4.17
C GLU A 7 -3.54 2.87 4.54
N GLN A 8 -3.04 2.10 3.57
CA GLN A 8 -2.23 0.90 3.84
C GLN A 8 -0.91 1.25 4.54
N VAL A 9 -0.19 2.27 4.05
CA VAL A 9 1.07 2.67 4.68
C VAL A 9 0.85 3.19 6.10
N LYS A 10 -0.25 3.93 6.35
CA LYS A 10 -0.64 4.33 7.70
C LYS A 10 -0.93 3.16 8.62
N GLU A 11 -1.63 2.15 8.12
CA GLU A 11 -2.06 0.99 8.92
C GLU A 11 -0.87 0.12 9.32
N TYR A 12 0.04 -0.16 8.38
CA TYR A 12 1.16 -1.08 8.61
C TYR A 12 2.46 -0.39 9.05
N PHE A 13 2.64 0.90 8.74
CA PHE A 13 3.85 1.68 9.05
C PHE A 13 3.53 3.03 9.73
N PRO A 14 2.82 3.02 10.86
CA PRO A 14 2.38 4.25 11.53
C PRO A 14 3.56 5.11 12.00
N GLU A 15 4.67 4.50 12.43
CA GLU A 15 5.83 5.23 12.94
C GLU A 15 6.57 6.02 11.85
N ILE A 16 6.53 5.56 10.59
CA ILE A 16 7.35 6.17 9.50
C ILE A 16 6.59 7.29 8.80
N ILE A 17 5.25 7.22 8.80
CA ILE A 17 4.41 8.25 8.21
C ILE A 17 4.09 9.40 9.17
N ASP A 18 4.58 9.30 10.41
CA ASP A 18 4.39 10.31 11.44
C ASP A 18 5.27 11.55 11.21
N VAL A 19 4.73 12.71 11.55
CA VAL A 19 5.43 14.00 11.39
C VAL A 19 6.61 14.10 12.37
N GLU A 20 6.49 13.57 13.58
CA GLU A 20 7.57 13.54 14.57
C GLU A 20 8.73 12.66 14.09
N PHE A 21 8.45 11.56 13.38
CA PHE A 21 9.51 10.75 12.76
C PHE A 21 10.33 11.55 11.76
N THR A 22 9.65 12.34 10.91
CA THR A 22 10.33 13.21 9.93
C THR A 22 11.23 14.23 10.63
N VAL A 23 10.74 14.87 11.70
CA VAL A 23 11.52 15.83 12.50
C VAL A 23 12.74 15.19 13.16
N ASN A 24 12.56 14.00 13.73
CA ASN A 24 13.63 13.25 14.37
C ASN A 24 14.70 12.81 13.35
N MET A 25 14.29 12.39 12.16
CA MET A 25 15.22 12.01 11.09
C MET A 25 16.06 13.19 10.62
N GLU A 26 15.48 14.36 10.37
CA GLU A 26 16.22 15.57 10.01
C GLU A 26 17.26 15.93 11.10
N THR A 27 16.86 15.86 12.36
CA THR A 27 17.78 16.09 13.49
C THR A 27 18.95 15.10 13.52
N LEU A 28 18.71 13.84 13.16
CA LEU A 28 19.77 12.82 13.05
C LEU A 28 20.68 13.10 11.84
N LEU A 29 20.14 13.55 10.72
CA LEU A 29 20.91 13.92 9.53
C LEU A 29 21.82 15.14 9.80
N ASP A 30 21.33 16.14 10.53
CA ASP A 30 22.13 17.30 10.93
C ASP A 30 23.31 16.87 11.81
N LYS A 31 23.07 16.01 12.81
CA LYS A 31 24.14 15.45 13.66
C LYS A 31 25.17 14.64 12.89
N ILE A 32 24.78 14.01 11.77
CA ILE A 32 25.73 13.34 10.88
C ILE A 32 26.59 14.39 10.16
N ALA A 33 25.97 15.47 9.66
CA ALA A 33 26.67 16.53 8.95
C ALA A 33 27.67 17.27 9.86
N GLU A 34 27.33 17.44 11.14
CA GLU A 34 28.21 18.02 12.17
C GLU A 34 29.33 17.06 12.63
N GLY A 35 29.20 15.76 12.32
CA GLY A 35 30.19 14.73 12.68
C GLY A 35 29.99 14.12 14.07
N ASP A 36 28.91 14.49 14.76
CA ASP A 36 28.57 14.03 16.11
C ASP A 36 28.16 12.56 16.15
N ILE A 37 27.53 12.08 15.08
CA ILE A 37 27.07 10.69 14.97
C ILE A 37 27.46 10.05 13.63
N THR A 38 27.75 8.75 13.66
CA THR A 38 28.05 7.99 12.45
C THR A 38 26.76 7.59 11.75
N TRP A 39 26.64 7.91 10.46
CA TRP A 39 25.46 7.58 9.64
C TRP A 39 25.06 6.09 9.70
N ARG A 40 26.03 5.17 9.80
CA ARG A 40 25.75 3.74 9.94
C ARG A 40 24.93 3.42 11.19
N LYS A 41 25.21 4.07 12.32
CA LYS A 41 24.45 3.85 13.56
C LYS A 41 23.00 4.31 13.44
N VAL A 42 22.77 5.39 12.71
CA VAL A 42 21.42 5.91 12.43
C VAL A 42 20.65 4.94 11.55
N ILE A 43 21.27 4.49 10.46
CA ILE A 43 20.65 3.51 9.55
C ILE A 43 20.40 2.17 10.25
N ASP A 44 21.36 1.65 11.01
CA ASP A 44 21.19 0.40 11.75
C ASP A 44 20.04 0.50 12.77
N GLY A 45 19.94 1.64 13.47
CA GLY A 45 18.85 1.91 14.40
C GLY A 45 17.49 1.89 13.71
N PHE A 46 17.34 2.66 12.63
CA PHE A 46 16.10 2.71 11.84
C PHE A 46 15.74 1.34 11.24
N PHE A 47 16.70 0.68 10.60
CA PHE A 47 16.44 -0.55 9.85
C PHE A 47 16.06 -1.72 10.76
N SER A 48 16.52 -1.71 12.01
CA SER A 48 16.22 -2.77 12.98
C SER A 48 14.75 -2.85 13.39
N SER A 49 14.07 -1.70 13.56
CA SER A 49 12.63 -1.66 13.81
C SER A 49 11.85 -1.81 12.50
N PHE A 50 12.26 -1.10 11.46
CA PHE A 50 11.58 -1.15 10.15
C PHE A 50 11.50 -2.57 9.58
N LYS A 51 12.55 -3.37 9.72
CA LYS A 51 12.56 -4.77 9.26
C LYS A 51 11.45 -5.60 9.93
N GLN A 52 11.18 -5.37 11.21
CA GLN A 52 10.11 -6.07 11.93
C GLN A 52 8.74 -5.64 11.43
N ASP A 53 8.57 -4.34 11.13
CA ASP A 53 7.35 -3.83 10.51
C ASP A 53 7.12 -4.41 9.12
N VAL A 54 8.17 -4.56 8.31
CA VAL A 54 8.09 -5.20 6.99
C VAL A 54 7.72 -6.67 7.11
N GLU A 55 8.37 -7.43 7.99
CA GLU A 55 8.03 -8.86 8.20
C GLU A 55 6.57 -9.02 8.65
N ARG A 56 6.10 -8.19 9.58
CA ARG A 56 4.70 -8.13 9.99
C ARG A 56 3.77 -7.78 8.83
N ALA A 57 4.10 -6.75 8.07
CA ALA A 57 3.29 -6.32 6.93
C ALA A 57 3.22 -7.41 5.86
N GLU A 58 4.31 -8.14 5.58
CA GLU A 58 4.30 -9.26 4.64
C GLU A 58 3.36 -10.39 5.10
N GLU A 59 3.35 -10.73 6.39
CA GLU A 59 2.44 -11.74 6.96
C GLU A 59 0.98 -11.28 6.99
N GLU A 60 0.73 -10.02 7.34
CA GLU A 60 -0.62 -9.49 7.56
C GLU A 60 -1.28 -8.94 6.28
N MET A 61 -0.50 -8.41 5.32
CA MET A 61 -1.01 -7.88 4.05
C MET A 61 -1.38 -8.99 3.05
N GLU A 62 -0.99 -10.24 3.29
CA GLU A 62 -1.15 -11.36 2.35
C GLU A 62 -2.62 -11.73 2.02
N LYS A 63 -3.61 -11.06 2.63
CA LYS A 63 -5.04 -11.37 2.44
C LYS A 63 -5.94 -10.18 2.20
N ILE A 64 -5.42 -9.03 1.78
CA ILE A 64 -6.29 -8.00 1.20
C ILE A 64 -6.50 -8.37 -0.27
N GLU A 65 -7.25 -9.44 -0.53
CA GLU A 65 -8.06 -9.46 -1.74
C GLU A 65 -8.90 -8.19 -1.65
N ILE A 66 -8.57 -7.19 -2.48
CA ILE A 66 -9.46 -6.06 -2.70
C ILE A 66 -10.76 -6.70 -3.15
N LYS A 67 -11.69 -6.90 -2.21
CA LYS A 67 -12.94 -7.59 -2.49
C LYS A 67 -13.59 -6.80 -3.60
N ASP A 68 -13.63 -7.44 -4.74
CA ASP A 68 -14.29 -6.99 -5.95
C ASP A 68 -15.71 -6.54 -5.58
N GLU A 69 -15.92 -5.22 -5.44
CA GLU A 69 -17.23 -4.68 -5.06
C GLU A 69 -18.21 -5.01 -6.19
N PRO A 70 -19.39 -5.59 -5.93
CA PRO A 70 -20.33 -5.88 -6.99
C PRO A 70 -20.75 -4.56 -7.67
N ALA A 71 -20.64 -4.51 -8.99
CA ALA A 71 -21.01 -3.33 -9.78
C ALA A 71 -22.54 -3.16 -9.90
N GLY A 72 -23.31 -4.17 -9.49
CA GLY A 72 -24.77 -4.17 -9.54
C GLY A 72 -25.37 -4.43 -10.93
N GLU A 73 -24.54 -4.66 -11.94
CA GLU A 73 -24.95 -5.07 -13.29
C GLU A 73 -24.33 -6.43 -13.68
N ASP A 74 -25.03 -7.17 -14.53
CA ASP A 74 -24.52 -8.42 -15.11
C ASP A 74 -23.80 -8.14 -16.43
N CYS A 75 -22.80 -8.96 -16.74
CA CYS A 75 -22.03 -8.87 -17.97
C CYS A 75 -22.90 -9.18 -19.19
N GLU A 76 -22.99 -8.25 -20.14
CA GLU A 76 -23.78 -8.40 -21.38
C GLU A 76 -23.32 -9.57 -22.28
N ILE A 77 -22.11 -10.09 -22.08
CA ILE A 77 -21.51 -11.13 -22.93
C ILE A 77 -21.77 -12.54 -22.36
N CYS A 78 -21.71 -12.72 -21.04
CA CYS A 78 -21.77 -14.04 -20.42
C CYS A 78 -22.82 -14.16 -19.30
N GLY A 79 -23.51 -13.07 -18.95
CA GLY A 79 -24.52 -13.04 -17.89
C GLY A 79 -23.98 -13.19 -16.47
N SER A 80 -22.66 -13.25 -16.27
CA SER A 80 -22.04 -13.30 -14.94
C SER A 80 -22.00 -11.91 -14.30
N PRO A 81 -22.03 -11.79 -12.96
CA PRO A 81 -21.97 -10.50 -12.27
C PRO A 81 -20.74 -9.68 -12.67
N MET A 82 -20.89 -8.37 -12.81
CA MET A 82 -19.76 -7.45 -12.95
C MET A 82 -19.25 -7.01 -11.56
N VAL A 83 -17.97 -6.75 -11.48
CA VAL A 83 -17.28 -6.31 -10.27
C VAL A 83 -16.46 -5.05 -10.52
N ILE A 84 -16.37 -4.18 -9.54
CA ILE A 84 -15.56 -2.97 -9.58
C ILE A 84 -14.14 -3.34 -9.18
N LYS A 85 -13.23 -3.23 -10.15
CA LYS A 85 -11.79 -3.38 -9.96
C LYS A 85 -11.11 -2.02 -9.96
N MET A 86 -9.94 -1.95 -9.33
CA MET A 86 -9.12 -0.76 -9.35
C MET A 86 -7.90 -0.95 -10.26
N GLY A 87 -7.79 -0.13 -11.30
CA GLY A 87 -6.67 -0.14 -12.23
C GLY A 87 -5.84 1.15 -12.13
N ARG A 88 -4.79 1.26 -12.94
CA ARG A 88 -3.91 2.44 -13.02
C ARG A 88 -4.66 3.77 -13.17
N TYR A 89 -5.79 3.75 -13.87
CA TYR A 89 -6.57 4.95 -14.20
C TYR A 89 -7.79 5.18 -13.30
N GLY A 90 -7.98 4.37 -12.24
CA GLY A 90 -9.12 4.47 -11.33
C GLY A 90 -9.98 3.20 -11.29
N LYS A 91 -11.18 3.33 -10.70
CA LYS A 91 -12.19 2.26 -10.64
C LYS A 91 -12.72 1.96 -12.06
N PHE A 92 -12.90 0.69 -12.37
CA PHE A 92 -13.53 0.22 -13.61
C PHE A 92 -14.31 -1.06 -13.33
N MET A 93 -15.31 -1.36 -14.13
CA MET A 93 -16.11 -2.57 -13.99
C MET A 93 -15.52 -3.68 -14.86
N ALA A 94 -15.33 -4.87 -14.31
CA ALA A 94 -14.82 -6.05 -14.99
C ALA A 94 -15.77 -7.23 -14.78
N CYS A 95 -15.86 -8.13 -15.75
CA CYS A 95 -16.60 -9.38 -15.55
C CYS A 95 -15.96 -10.22 -14.42
N SER A 96 -16.78 -10.72 -13.49
CA SER A 96 -16.30 -11.64 -12.43
C SER A 96 -15.74 -12.95 -12.98
N ASN A 97 -16.16 -13.36 -14.18
CA ASN A 97 -15.74 -14.60 -14.82
C ASN A 97 -14.42 -14.45 -15.63
N PHE A 98 -13.54 -13.54 -15.23
CA PHE A 98 -12.19 -13.42 -15.80
C PHE A 98 -11.32 -14.60 -15.32
N PRO A 99 -10.50 -15.25 -16.17
CA PRO A 99 -10.06 -14.86 -17.52
C PRO A 99 -10.95 -15.32 -18.68
N ASP A 100 -12.01 -16.09 -18.42
CA ASP A 100 -12.89 -16.67 -19.44
C ASP A 100 -13.75 -15.62 -20.15
N CYS A 101 -14.09 -14.54 -19.45
CA CYS A 101 -14.74 -13.35 -20.00
C CYS A 101 -13.91 -12.09 -19.71
N ARG A 102 -13.43 -11.43 -20.77
CA ARG A 102 -12.58 -10.22 -20.69
C ARG A 102 -13.37 -8.92 -20.87
N ASN A 103 -14.68 -8.93 -20.63
CA ASN A 103 -15.49 -7.73 -20.73
C ASN A 103 -15.13 -6.72 -19.63
N THR A 104 -14.94 -5.47 -20.00
CA THR A 104 -14.67 -4.37 -19.08
C THR A 104 -15.44 -3.13 -19.50
N LYS A 105 -16.09 -2.46 -18.55
CA LYS A 105 -16.79 -1.18 -18.72
C LYS A 105 -16.18 -0.12 -17.79
N ARG A 106 -16.31 1.14 -18.16
CA ARG A 106 -15.87 2.29 -17.35
C ARG A 106 -17.02 2.90 -16.59
#